data_AF-A0ABD7FNU5-F1
#
_entry.id   AF-A0ABD7FNU5-F1
#
_cell.length_a   1.000
_cell.length_b   1.000
_cell.length_c   1.000
_cell.angle_alpha   90.00
_cell.angle_beta   90.00
_cell.angle_gamma   90.00
#
_symmetry.space_group_name_H-M   'P 1'
#
loop_
_entity.id
_entity.type
_entity.pdbx_description
1 polymer ?
#
loop_
_entity_poly.entity_id
_entity_poly.type
_entity_poly.pdbx_seq_one_letter_code
_entity_poly.pdbx_strand_id
1 'polypeptide(L)'
;MYKLVSPRELTEIITGLLLKPELLGELDSPEKHRMFMADLGRVVAEHCGGLVNSVVLPGAEVTVPDGLPLNGQPVRYLGIKESIPHLLVEPDASLPSLAKNVWMYADPEGWKEHFGAEEDCLTHEMMQLFRKGIQALQKEHDTPEISLTLQDWRLEEETLREEDSQAYQVSVTGQHNIHCEVVNKEGNPCFGVMFEIDQGVPALHINTGGDMLLHIHCAHNGLVLTPDASGQRFEKAPVDRFAYNSPSLLLSAD
;
A
#
# COMPACT_ATOMS: atom_id res chain seq x y z
N MET A 1 0.95 30.21 18.75
CA MET A 1 0.60 28.77 18.76
C MET A 1 1.22 28.17 17.51
N TYR A 2 1.97 27.07 17.64
CA TYR A 2 2.67 26.43 16.52
C TYR A 2 2.03 25.08 16.22
N LYS A 3 2.07 24.65 14.95
CA LYS A 3 1.75 23.27 14.57
C LYS A 3 3.03 22.44 14.64
N LEU A 4 2.92 21.24 15.17
CA LEU A 4 3.97 20.23 15.13
C LEU A 4 3.69 19.33 13.93
N VAL A 5 4.69 19.13 13.08
CA VAL A 5 4.61 18.26 11.90
C VAL A 5 5.77 17.28 11.98
N SER A 6 5.45 15.99 11.99
CA SER A 6 6.42 14.90 12.01
C SER A 6 7.08 14.72 10.62
N PRO A 7 8.22 14.01 10.52
CA PRO A 7 8.83 13.70 9.22
C PRO A 7 7.90 12.96 8.26
N ARG A 8 6.99 12.13 8.79
CA ARG A 8 6.02 11.36 8.00
C ARG A 8 4.94 12.28 7.43
N GLU A 9 4.31 13.09 8.27
CA GLU A 9 3.31 14.07 7.85
C GLU A 9 3.91 15.06 6.84
N LEU A 10 5.16 15.49 7.05
CA LEU A 10 5.88 16.32 6.07
C LEU A 10 6.09 15.60 4.74
N THR A 11 6.43 14.31 4.76
CA THR A 11 6.57 13.47 3.55
C THR A 11 5.25 13.33 2.81
N GLU A 12 4.13 13.14 3.53
CA GLU A 12 2.78 13.06 2.96
C GLU A 12 2.38 14.38 2.30
N ILE A 13 2.60 15.51 2.98
CA ILE A 13 2.34 16.86 2.43
C ILE A 13 3.16 17.08 1.16
N ILE A 14 4.47 16.82 1.19
CA ILE A 14 5.34 16.99 0.03
C ILE A 14 4.92 16.06 -1.13
N THR A 15 4.58 14.81 -0.84
CA THR A 15 4.11 13.84 -1.83
C THR A 15 2.81 14.31 -2.48
N GLY A 16 1.86 14.80 -1.68
CA GLY A 16 0.61 15.37 -2.17
C GLY A 16 0.85 16.57 -3.08
N LEU A 17 1.67 17.53 -2.64
CA LEU A 17 2.01 18.73 -3.42
C LEU A 17 2.73 18.39 -4.74
N LEU A 18 3.60 17.39 -4.76
CA LEU A 18 4.35 17.01 -5.97
C LEU A 18 3.51 16.20 -6.97
N LEU A 19 2.65 15.30 -6.50
CA LEU A 19 1.95 14.34 -7.37
C LEU A 19 0.49 14.72 -7.68
N LYS A 20 -0.22 15.35 -6.74
CA LYS A 20 -1.63 15.74 -6.85
C LYS A 20 -1.91 17.02 -6.05
N PRO A 21 -1.32 18.16 -6.43
CA PRO A 21 -1.47 19.44 -5.72
C PRO A 21 -2.95 19.84 -5.53
N GLU A 22 -3.83 19.43 -6.44
CA GLU A 22 -5.27 19.67 -6.38
C GLU A 22 -5.97 19.05 -5.16
N LEU A 23 -5.42 17.99 -4.55
CA LEU A 23 -5.98 17.41 -3.31
C LEU A 23 -5.81 18.35 -2.12
N LEU A 24 -4.80 19.21 -2.15
CA LEU A 24 -4.48 20.17 -1.10
C LEU A 24 -4.97 21.58 -1.43
N GLY A 25 -5.44 21.81 -2.67
CA GLY A 25 -5.87 23.13 -3.14
C GLY A 25 -4.72 24.13 -3.28
N GLU A 26 -3.49 23.66 -3.38
CA GLU A 26 -2.26 24.47 -3.45
C GLU A 26 -1.56 24.29 -4.80
N LEU A 27 -0.53 25.11 -5.08
CA LEU A 27 0.25 25.07 -6.34
C LEU A 27 -0.65 25.13 -7.59
N ASP A 28 -1.54 26.12 -7.60
CA ASP A 28 -2.57 26.40 -8.63
C ASP A 28 -2.06 26.65 -10.06
N SER A 29 -0.75 26.69 -10.28
CA SER A 29 -0.16 26.81 -11.62
C SER A 29 1.07 25.91 -11.81
N PRO A 30 1.34 25.46 -13.05
CA PRO A 30 2.56 24.72 -13.39
C PRO A 30 3.85 25.43 -12.96
N GLU A 31 3.91 26.76 -13.06
CA GLU A 31 5.06 27.57 -12.65
C GLU A 31 5.33 27.45 -11.16
N LYS A 32 4.28 27.61 -10.32
CA LYS A 32 4.42 27.47 -8.87
C LYS A 32 4.84 26.05 -8.50
N HIS A 33 4.27 25.05 -9.15
CA HIS A 33 4.66 23.65 -8.95
C HIS A 33 6.13 23.39 -9.31
N ARG A 34 6.60 23.89 -10.46
CA ARG A 34 8.02 23.79 -10.86
C ARG A 34 8.96 24.54 -9.91
N MET A 35 8.57 25.73 -9.44
CA MET A 35 9.35 26.47 -8.44
C MET A 35 9.46 25.68 -7.13
N PHE A 36 8.36 25.14 -6.65
CA PHE A 36 8.35 24.29 -5.45
C PHE A 36 9.24 23.05 -5.61
N MET A 37 9.18 22.39 -6.76
CA MET A 37 10.06 21.25 -7.09
C MET A 37 11.54 21.66 -7.08
N ALA A 38 11.88 22.82 -7.66
CA ALA A 38 13.24 23.34 -7.67
C ALA A 38 13.76 23.67 -6.26
N ASP A 39 12.90 24.27 -5.41
CA ASP A 39 13.25 24.61 -4.03
C ASP A 39 13.49 23.35 -3.19
N LEU A 40 12.64 22.32 -3.32
CA LEU A 40 12.87 21.03 -2.68
C LEU A 40 14.17 20.37 -3.15
N GLY A 41 14.43 20.40 -4.46
CA GLY A 41 15.69 19.92 -5.02
C GLY A 41 16.89 20.64 -4.39
N ARG A 42 16.82 21.96 -4.26
CA ARG A 42 17.88 22.77 -3.66
C ARG A 42 18.13 22.41 -2.21
N VAL A 43 17.07 22.21 -1.41
CA VAL A 43 17.21 21.78 -0.01
C VAL A 43 17.94 20.44 0.08
N VAL A 44 17.59 19.47 -0.79
CA VAL A 44 18.30 18.18 -0.81
C VAL A 44 19.76 18.37 -1.23
N ALA A 45 20.04 19.17 -2.26
CA ALA A 45 21.40 19.47 -2.72
C ALA A 45 22.25 20.15 -1.64
N GLU A 46 21.69 21.11 -0.89
CA GLU A 46 22.38 21.80 0.21
C GLU A 46 22.82 20.83 1.33
N HIS A 47 22.09 19.74 1.55
CA HIS A 47 22.37 18.78 2.62
C HIS A 47 23.05 17.49 2.17
N CYS A 48 22.88 17.09 0.91
CA CYS A 48 23.33 15.80 0.38
C CYS A 48 24.30 15.93 -0.81
N GLY A 49 24.55 17.16 -1.26
CA GLY A 49 25.43 17.51 -2.36
C GLY A 49 24.78 17.43 -3.75
N GLY A 50 25.47 17.93 -4.77
CA GLY A 50 24.99 18.11 -6.13
C GLY A 50 24.50 19.53 -6.41
N LEU A 51 24.31 19.86 -7.69
CA LEU A 51 23.88 21.18 -8.14
C LEU A 51 22.54 21.09 -8.87
N VAL A 52 21.52 21.77 -8.34
CA VAL A 52 20.19 21.84 -8.97
C VAL A 52 20.13 23.06 -9.88
N ASN A 53 20.10 22.80 -11.20
CA ASN A 53 20.14 23.86 -12.21
C ASN A 53 18.76 24.35 -12.62
N SER A 54 17.87 23.43 -13.00
CA SER A 54 16.53 23.79 -13.48
C SER A 54 15.56 22.62 -13.38
N VAL A 55 14.27 22.93 -13.55
CA VAL A 55 13.21 21.96 -13.74
C VAL A 55 12.79 22.00 -15.20
N VAL A 56 12.92 20.87 -15.89
CA VAL A 56 12.70 20.75 -17.34
C VAL A 56 11.46 19.91 -17.65
N LEU A 57 10.76 20.24 -18.73
CA LEU A 57 9.71 19.38 -19.28
C LEU A 57 10.31 18.48 -20.38
N PRO A 58 9.98 17.17 -20.42
CA PRO A 58 10.38 16.27 -21.51
C PRO A 58 9.73 16.73 -22.83
N GLY A 59 10.44 17.58 -23.57
CA GLY A 59 9.95 18.12 -24.85
C GLY A 59 10.06 19.63 -24.96
N ALA A 60 11.22 20.19 -24.60
CA ALA A 60 11.55 21.60 -24.78
C ALA A 60 11.54 22.00 -26.28
N GLU A 61 10.33 22.23 -26.80
CA GLU A 61 10.02 23.11 -27.92
C GLU A 61 8.53 23.48 -27.98
N VAL A 62 7.65 22.82 -27.21
CA VAL A 62 6.26 23.26 -27.14
C VAL A 62 6.09 24.17 -25.93
N THR A 63 6.37 25.46 -26.12
CA THR A 63 5.56 26.48 -25.46
C THR A 63 4.13 26.30 -25.98
N VAL A 64 3.42 25.32 -25.44
CA VAL A 64 1.96 25.35 -25.39
C VAL A 64 1.70 26.29 -24.21
N PRO A 65 1.23 27.52 -24.45
CA PRO A 65 0.52 28.23 -23.41
C PRO A 65 -0.55 27.27 -22.90
N ASP A 66 -0.72 27.18 -21.57
CA ASP A 66 -1.79 26.40 -20.96
C ASP A 66 -3.07 26.50 -21.81
N GLY A 67 -3.52 25.37 -22.36
CA GLY A 67 -4.76 25.28 -23.12
C GLY A 67 -4.66 25.08 -24.63
N LEU A 68 -3.49 24.96 -25.26
CA LEU A 68 -3.42 24.53 -26.67
C LEU A 68 -3.32 23.01 -26.79
N PRO A 69 -4.23 22.36 -27.55
CA PRO A 69 -4.38 20.93 -27.52
C PRO A 69 -3.38 20.18 -28.42
N LEU A 70 -2.75 19.11 -27.91
CA LEU A 70 -2.33 18.01 -28.77
C LEU A 70 -3.62 17.28 -29.20
N ASN A 71 -3.93 17.25 -30.49
CA ASN A 71 -5.10 16.53 -31.04
C ASN A 71 -6.49 16.98 -30.50
N GLY A 72 -6.69 18.27 -30.25
CA GLY A 72 -8.00 18.82 -29.85
C GLY A 72 -8.41 18.61 -28.37
N GLN A 73 -7.58 18.01 -27.52
CA GLN A 73 -7.82 17.91 -26.08
C GLN A 73 -6.80 18.74 -25.26
N PRO A 74 -7.24 19.50 -24.23
CA PRO A 74 -6.32 20.23 -23.37
C PRO A 74 -5.42 19.24 -22.62
N VAL A 75 -4.10 19.40 -22.78
CA VAL A 75 -3.11 18.58 -22.08
C VAL A 75 -3.18 18.94 -20.59
N ARG A 76 -3.51 17.95 -19.74
CA ARG A 76 -3.48 18.15 -18.30
C ARG A 76 -2.03 18.06 -17.82
N TYR A 77 -1.56 19.10 -17.13
CA TYR A 77 -0.28 19.10 -16.42
C TYR A 77 -0.23 17.91 -15.45
N LEU A 78 0.90 17.18 -15.41
CA LEU A 78 1.08 15.89 -14.70
C LEU A 78 0.19 14.72 -15.19
N GLY A 79 -0.71 14.95 -16.15
CA GLY A 79 -1.65 13.94 -16.65
C GLY A 79 -1.10 13.06 -17.78
N ILE A 80 -0.02 13.47 -18.43
CA ILE A 80 0.66 12.69 -19.48
C ILE A 80 2.18 12.78 -19.29
N LYS A 81 2.92 11.80 -19.82
CA LYS A 81 4.36 11.65 -19.57
C LYS A 81 5.17 12.89 -20.00
N GLU A 82 4.76 13.54 -21.07
CA GLU A 82 5.40 14.72 -21.67
C GLU A 82 5.18 16.00 -20.84
N SER A 83 4.15 16.02 -19.98
CA SER A 83 3.84 17.14 -19.09
C SER A 83 4.38 16.97 -17.67
N ILE A 84 5.12 15.89 -17.39
CA ILE A 84 5.74 15.63 -16.08
C ILE A 84 7.11 16.32 -16.02
N PRO A 85 7.30 17.33 -15.14
CA PRO A 85 8.59 17.99 -14.99
C PRO A 85 9.64 17.05 -14.37
N HIS A 86 10.90 17.26 -14.75
CA HIS A 86 12.06 16.55 -14.22
C HIS A 86 13.03 17.56 -13.62
N LEU A 87 13.62 17.20 -12.47
CA LEU A 87 14.66 18.00 -11.84
C LEU A 87 16.00 17.68 -12.51
N LEU A 88 16.71 18.70 -12.98
CA LEU A 88 18.07 18.56 -13.49
C LEU A 88 19.08 18.75 -12.36
N VAL A 89 19.86 17.71 -12.10
CA VAL A 89 20.92 17.71 -11.08
C VAL A 89 22.26 17.40 -11.74
N GLU A 90 23.23 18.28 -11.54
CA GLU A 90 24.62 18.08 -11.96
C GLU A 90 25.49 17.60 -10.80
N PRO A 91 26.50 16.78 -11.07
CA PRO A 91 27.44 16.38 -10.04
C PRO A 91 28.40 17.54 -9.72
N ASP A 92 28.72 17.72 -8.44
CA ASP A 92 29.72 18.68 -8.00
C ASP A 92 30.59 18.10 -6.86
N ALA A 93 31.54 18.90 -6.37
CA ALA A 93 32.48 18.47 -5.34
C ALA A 93 31.85 18.26 -3.95
N SER A 94 30.58 18.62 -3.77
CA SER A 94 29.88 18.44 -2.48
C SER A 94 29.26 17.05 -2.33
N LEU A 95 29.17 16.27 -3.42
CA LEU A 95 28.69 14.90 -3.38
C LEU A 95 29.63 13.99 -2.57
N PRO A 96 29.09 13.08 -1.74
CA PRO A 96 29.91 12.12 -1.00
C PRO A 96 30.61 11.11 -1.92
N SER A 97 30.00 10.81 -3.07
CA SER A 97 30.54 9.94 -4.12
C SER A 97 29.69 10.14 -5.38
N LEU A 98 30.29 10.03 -6.57
CA LEU A 98 29.55 10.04 -7.83
C LEU A 98 28.64 8.82 -7.94
N ALA A 99 29.10 7.63 -7.53
CA ALA A 99 28.33 6.38 -7.65
C ALA A 99 27.39 6.11 -6.47
N LYS A 100 27.62 6.71 -5.29
CA LYS A 100 26.85 6.45 -4.05
C LYS A 100 26.35 7.75 -3.43
N ASN A 101 25.24 8.27 -3.94
CA ASN A 101 24.55 9.45 -3.41
C ASN A 101 23.02 9.33 -3.60
N VAL A 102 22.27 10.30 -3.07
CA VAL A 102 20.80 10.28 -3.07
C VAL A 102 20.19 10.32 -4.47
N TRP A 103 20.87 10.91 -5.46
CA TRP A 103 20.37 11.10 -6.82
C TRP A 103 20.50 9.85 -7.68
N MET A 104 21.51 9.01 -7.41
CA MET A 104 21.81 7.79 -8.17
C MET A 104 20.69 6.74 -8.15
N TYR A 105 19.80 6.80 -7.16
CA TYR A 105 18.66 5.89 -7.09
C TYR A 105 17.48 6.32 -7.98
N ALA A 106 17.50 7.55 -8.53
CA ALA A 106 16.50 8.03 -9.47
C ALA A 106 16.87 7.71 -10.91
N ASP A 107 18.12 8.00 -11.28
CA ASP A 107 18.71 7.74 -12.59
C ASP A 107 20.17 7.27 -12.44
N PRO A 108 20.42 5.94 -12.33
CA PRO A 108 21.77 5.41 -12.13
C PRO A 108 22.67 5.61 -13.35
N GLU A 109 22.11 6.01 -14.48
CA GLU A 109 22.80 6.14 -15.75
C GLU A 109 23.12 7.60 -16.11
N GLY A 110 22.46 8.55 -15.45
CA GLY A 110 22.48 9.97 -15.81
C GLY A 110 23.86 10.64 -15.77
N TRP A 111 24.81 10.11 -14.99
CA TRP A 111 26.18 10.64 -14.90
C TRP A 111 27.25 9.69 -15.43
N LYS A 112 26.89 8.77 -16.32
CA LYS A 112 27.81 7.73 -16.82
C LYS A 112 29.09 8.27 -17.46
N GLU A 113 29.01 9.44 -18.06
CA GLU A 113 30.14 10.14 -18.66
C GLU A 113 31.16 10.64 -17.63
N HIS A 114 30.75 10.80 -16.37
CA HIS A 114 31.59 11.31 -15.28
C HIS A 114 32.27 10.21 -14.45
N PHE A 115 31.88 8.94 -14.56
CA PHE A 115 32.43 7.85 -13.73
C PHE A 115 33.87 7.45 -14.07
N GLY A 116 34.45 7.90 -15.19
CA GLY A 116 35.81 7.50 -15.58
C GLY A 116 35.95 5.98 -15.67
N ALA A 117 36.80 5.38 -14.83
CA ALA A 117 37.04 3.93 -14.75
C ALA A 117 36.43 3.26 -13.50
N GLU A 118 35.52 3.93 -12.78
CA GLU A 118 34.88 3.36 -11.59
C GLU A 118 33.93 2.20 -11.97
N GLU A 119 34.22 1.00 -11.47
CA GLU A 119 33.46 -0.24 -11.74
C GLU A 119 32.25 -0.43 -10.80
N ASP A 120 32.05 0.45 -9.82
CA ASP A 120 31.18 0.24 -8.66
C ASP A 120 29.80 0.96 -8.82
N CYS A 121 29.22 0.90 -10.02
CA CYS A 121 27.96 1.58 -10.32
C CYS A 121 26.72 0.84 -9.76
N LEU A 122 25.71 1.60 -9.34
CA LEU A 122 24.42 1.07 -8.91
C LEU A 122 23.73 0.35 -10.08
N THR A 123 23.51 -0.96 -9.95
CA THR A 123 22.74 -1.70 -10.95
C THR A 123 21.26 -1.30 -10.89
N HIS A 124 20.55 -1.48 -12.01
CA HIS A 124 19.12 -1.22 -12.07
C HIS A 124 18.31 -2.04 -11.04
N GLU A 125 18.74 -3.28 -10.76
CA GLU A 125 18.10 -4.14 -9.77
C GLU A 125 18.27 -3.61 -8.34
N MET A 126 19.49 -3.21 -7.97
CA MET A 126 19.78 -2.62 -6.67
C MET A 126 19.00 -1.30 -6.47
N MET A 127 18.92 -0.48 -7.52
CA MET A 127 18.10 0.73 -7.54
C MET A 127 16.62 0.41 -7.28
N GLN A 128 16.05 -0.57 -7.99
CA GLN A 128 14.65 -0.96 -7.82
C GLN A 128 14.37 -1.50 -6.41
N LEU A 129 15.26 -2.34 -5.86
CA LEU A 129 15.12 -2.87 -4.50
C LEU A 129 15.15 -1.76 -3.45
N PHE A 130 16.10 -0.83 -3.57
CA PHE A 130 16.20 0.32 -2.67
C PHE A 130 14.93 1.19 -2.73
N ARG A 131 14.46 1.54 -3.94
CA ARG A 131 13.24 2.35 -4.12
C ARG A 131 12.00 1.66 -3.53
N LYS A 132 11.87 0.35 -3.71
CA LYS A 132 10.78 -0.44 -3.09
C LYS A 132 10.83 -0.36 -1.57
N GLY A 133 12.02 -0.46 -0.97
CA GLY A 133 12.21 -0.29 0.46
C GLY A 133 11.73 1.08 0.96
N ILE A 134 12.14 2.17 0.31
CA ILE A 134 11.69 3.53 0.68
C ILE A 134 10.18 3.70 0.51
N GLN A 135 9.60 3.16 -0.57
CA GLN A 135 8.15 3.18 -0.78
C GLN A 135 7.38 2.37 0.27
N ALA A 136 7.98 1.32 0.83
CA ALA A 136 7.38 0.55 1.91
C ALA A 136 7.31 1.35 3.23
N LEU A 137 8.27 2.24 3.51
CA LEU A 137 8.25 3.11 4.70
C LEU A 137 7.00 4.01 4.74
N GLN A 138 6.50 4.43 3.57
CA GLN A 138 5.24 5.18 3.48
C GLN A 138 4.01 4.31 3.80
N LYS A 139 4.11 2.99 3.64
CA LYS A 139 3.04 2.02 3.92
C LYS A 139 3.12 1.42 5.34
N GLU A 140 4.28 1.49 5.99
CA GLU A 140 4.62 0.68 7.17
C GLU A 140 3.83 0.98 8.47
N HIS A 141 2.92 1.95 8.49
CA HIS A 141 2.15 2.26 9.71
C HIS A 141 0.65 2.42 9.56
N ASP A 142 0.11 2.19 8.37
CA ASP A 142 -1.30 1.82 8.30
C ASP A 142 -1.29 0.29 8.37
N THR A 143 -1.54 -0.30 9.54
CA THR A 143 -2.38 -1.51 9.48
C THR A 143 -3.67 -1.00 8.89
N PRO A 144 -3.97 -1.28 7.61
CA PRO A 144 -5.21 -0.78 7.05
C PRO A 144 -6.29 -1.58 7.75
N GLU A 145 -6.94 -0.98 8.75
CA GLU A 145 -8.21 -1.49 9.25
C GLU A 145 -9.20 -1.32 8.10
N ILE A 146 -9.23 -2.32 7.22
CA ILE A 146 -10.18 -2.34 6.12
C ILE A 146 -11.51 -2.78 6.73
N SER A 147 -12.40 -1.81 6.94
CA SER A 147 -13.77 -2.08 7.34
C SER A 147 -14.65 -2.25 6.10
N LEU A 148 -15.26 -3.42 5.92
CA LEU A 148 -16.23 -3.67 4.85
C LEU A 148 -17.57 -4.10 5.45
N THR A 149 -18.67 -3.70 4.80
CA THR A 149 -20.00 -4.21 5.14
C THR A 149 -20.29 -5.46 4.32
N LEU A 150 -20.47 -6.59 5.00
CA LEU A 150 -20.89 -7.85 4.39
C LEU A 150 -22.41 -7.97 4.40
N GLN A 151 -22.97 -8.52 3.33
CA GLN A 151 -24.38 -8.88 3.18
C GLN A 151 -24.45 -10.30 2.60
N ASP A 152 -25.55 -10.99 2.84
CA ASP A 152 -25.80 -12.29 2.20
C ASP A 152 -25.75 -12.12 0.67
N TRP A 153 -25.01 -12.97 -0.02
CA TRP A 153 -24.83 -12.90 -1.48
C TRP A 153 -26.00 -13.53 -2.24
N ARG A 154 -26.88 -14.31 -1.59
CA ARG A 154 -28.01 -15.02 -2.20
C ARG A 154 -29.28 -14.16 -2.39
N LEU A 155 -29.11 -12.87 -2.71
CA LEU A 155 -30.20 -11.89 -2.82
C LEU A 155 -31.20 -12.09 -3.99
N GLU A 156 -31.21 -13.26 -4.64
CA GLU A 156 -32.12 -13.53 -5.78
C GLU A 156 -33.25 -14.54 -5.51
N GLU A 157 -33.42 -15.07 -4.28
CA GLU A 157 -34.56 -15.96 -3.96
C GLU A 157 -35.51 -15.40 -2.89
N GLU A 158 -36.78 -15.76 -3.05
CA GLU A 158 -38.01 -15.24 -2.46
C GLU A 158 -37.92 -14.84 -0.97
N THR A 159 -38.28 -13.59 -0.67
CA THR A 159 -38.49 -13.03 0.68
C THR A 159 -37.41 -13.39 1.71
N LEU A 160 -36.38 -12.54 1.80
CA LEU A 160 -35.42 -12.52 2.91
C LEU A 160 -36.18 -12.61 4.24
N ARG A 161 -35.83 -13.61 5.07
CA ARG A 161 -36.30 -13.60 6.46
C ARG A 161 -35.65 -12.42 7.16
N GLU A 162 -36.38 -11.75 8.03
CA GLU A 162 -35.85 -10.59 8.77
C GLU A 162 -34.58 -10.94 9.56
N GLU A 163 -34.48 -12.18 10.05
CA GLU A 163 -33.30 -12.75 10.72
C GLU A 163 -32.03 -12.80 9.86
N ASP A 164 -32.16 -12.91 8.53
CA ASP A 164 -31.03 -13.03 7.58
C ASP A 164 -30.65 -11.68 6.95
N SER A 165 -31.42 -10.62 7.21
CA SER A 165 -31.20 -9.28 6.62
C SER A 165 -30.09 -8.46 7.32
N GLN A 166 -29.45 -9.03 8.33
CA GLN A 166 -28.45 -8.34 9.12
C GLN A 166 -27.16 -8.12 8.33
N ALA A 167 -26.72 -6.86 8.28
CA ALA A 167 -25.40 -6.50 7.80
C ALA A 167 -24.34 -6.77 8.88
N TYR A 168 -23.18 -7.24 8.45
CA TYR A 168 -22.01 -7.43 9.31
C TYR A 168 -20.89 -6.50 8.89
N GLN A 169 -20.04 -6.12 9.85
CA GLN A 169 -18.81 -5.39 9.53
C GLN A 169 -17.64 -6.34 9.68
N VAL A 170 -16.75 -6.37 8.70
CA VAL A 170 -15.46 -7.06 8.79
C VAL A 170 -14.35 -6.05 8.97
N SER A 171 -13.47 -6.26 9.94
CA SER A 171 -12.21 -5.54 10.10
C SER A 171 -11.05 -6.47 9.75
N VAL A 172 -10.10 -5.98 8.96
CA VAL A 172 -8.86 -6.69 8.66
C VAL A 172 -7.70 -5.94 9.30
N THR A 173 -6.88 -6.60 10.10
CA THR A 173 -5.75 -6.00 10.81
C THR A 173 -4.52 -6.90 10.74
N GLY A 174 -3.32 -6.32 10.75
CA GLY A 174 -2.09 -7.11 10.86
C GLY A 174 -0.90 -6.61 10.03
N GLN A 175 0.31 -6.80 10.59
CA GLN A 175 1.59 -6.59 9.90
C GLN A 175 2.35 -7.90 9.66
N HIS A 176 2.21 -8.88 10.56
CA HIS A 176 2.92 -10.17 10.53
C HIS A 176 1.94 -11.35 10.49
N ASN A 177 0.90 -11.32 11.32
CA ASN A 177 -0.25 -12.21 11.27
C ASN A 177 -1.46 -11.41 10.79
N ILE A 178 -2.30 -12.01 9.95
CA ILE A 178 -3.50 -11.36 9.40
C ILE A 178 -4.69 -11.79 10.23
N HIS A 179 -5.39 -10.84 10.84
CA HIS A 179 -6.62 -11.07 11.59
C HIS A 179 -7.80 -10.43 10.88
N CYS A 180 -8.85 -11.22 10.65
CA CYS A 180 -10.12 -10.78 10.08
C CYS A 180 -11.22 -11.06 11.11
N GLU A 181 -11.89 -10.02 11.60
CA GLU A 181 -13.00 -10.18 12.55
C GLU A 181 -14.31 -9.67 11.95
N VAL A 182 -15.37 -10.44 12.12
CA VAL A 182 -16.74 -10.11 11.70
C VAL A 182 -17.57 -9.82 12.94
N VAL A 183 -18.14 -8.62 13.03
CA VAL A 183 -19.01 -8.18 14.13
C VAL A 183 -20.46 -8.00 13.68
N ASN A 184 -21.41 -8.21 14.60
CA ASN A 184 -22.82 -7.88 14.38
C ASN A 184 -23.07 -6.38 14.47
N LYS A 185 -24.32 -5.98 14.21
CA LYS A 185 -24.79 -4.59 14.31
C LYS A 185 -24.63 -3.98 15.71
N GLU A 186 -24.61 -4.80 16.76
CA GLU A 186 -24.32 -4.38 18.13
C GLU A 186 -22.81 -4.29 18.45
N GLY A 187 -21.94 -4.65 17.49
CA GLY A 187 -20.48 -4.60 17.64
C GLY A 187 -19.88 -5.82 18.35
N ASN A 188 -20.64 -6.88 18.57
CA ASN A 188 -20.11 -8.11 19.18
C ASN A 188 -19.42 -9.00 18.13
N PRO A 189 -18.23 -9.55 18.42
CA PRO A 189 -17.58 -10.53 17.56
C PRO A 189 -18.48 -11.74 17.33
N CYS A 190 -18.68 -12.10 16.06
CA CYS A 190 -19.48 -13.24 15.65
C CYS A 190 -18.62 -14.34 15.01
N PHE A 191 -17.57 -13.92 14.30
CA PHE A 191 -16.69 -14.82 13.57
C PHE A 191 -15.31 -14.18 13.39
N GLY A 192 -14.25 -14.94 13.57
CA GLY A 192 -12.88 -14.46 13.42
C GLY A 192 -12.03 -15.46 12.66
N VAL A 193 -11.10 -14.95 11.86
CA VAL A 193 -10.12 -15.75 11.12
C VAL A 193 -8.75 -15.15 11.32
N MET A 194 -7.77 -15.97 11.67
CA MET A 194 -6.37 -15.54 11.76
C MET A 194 -5.47 -16.41 10.88
N PHE A 195 -4.60 -15.77 10.12
CA PHE A 195 -3.51 -16.41 9.38
C PHE A 195 -2.19 -16.13 10.07
N GLU A 196 -1.44 -17.19 10.35
CA GLU A 196 -0.10 -17.10 10.92
C GLU A 196 0.81 -18.25 10.46
N ILE A 197 2.09 -18.15 10.81
CA ILE A 197 3.02 -19.28 10.74
C ILE A 197 3.19 -19.83 12.15
N ASP A 198 2.63 -21.01 12.41
CA ASP A 198 2.81 -21.73 13.68
C ASP A 198 3.65 -22.98 13.47
N GLN A 199 4.65 -23.19 14.33
CA GLN A 199 5.65 -24.26 14.22
C GLN A 199 6.29 -24.38 12.82
N GLY A 200 6.41 -23.28 12.08
CA GLY A 200 7.02 -23.24 10.75
C GLY A 200 6.12 -23.72 9.61
N VAL A 201 4.82 -23.93 9.84
CA VAL A 201 3.84 -24.24 8.80
C VAL A 201 2.73 -23.17 8.75
N PRO A 202 2.11 -22.93 7.57
CA PRO A 202 0.93 -22.10 7.49
C PRO A 202 -0.20 -22.64 8.37
N ALA A 203 -0.73 -21.76 9.21
CA ALA A 203 -1.83 -22.04 10.13
C ALA A 203 -3.00 -21.07 9.90
N LEU A 204 -4.21 -21.60 10.04
CA LEU A 204 -5.47 -20.88 9.97
C LEU A 204 -6.26 -21.15 11.25
N HIS A 205 -6.62 -20.09 11.98
CA HIS A 205 -7.38 -20.18 13.21
C HIS A 205 -8.77 -19.61 12.96
N ILE A 206 -9.79 -20.32 13.41
CA ILE A 206 -11.20 -19.93 13.27
C ILE A 206 -11.81 -19.78 14.66
N ASN A 207 -12.49 -18.66 14.86
CA ASN A 207 -13.24 -18.30 16.06
C ASN A 207 -14.72 -18.07 15.68
N THR A 208 -15.65 -18.52 16.51
CA THR A 208 -17.11 -18.26 16.35
C THR A 208 -17.67 -17.42 17.51
N GLY A 209 -17.09 -16.24 17.75
CA GLY A 209 -17.61 -15.24 18.69
C GLY A 209 -17.05 -15.28 20.12
N GLY A 210 -15.81 -15.74 20.31
CA GLY A 210 -15.12 -15.87 21.60
C GLY A 210 -13.61 -16.11 21.46
N ASP A 211 -13.06 -17.11 22.15
CA ASP A 211 -11.68 -17.58 21.95
C ASP A 211 -11.56 -18.41 20.64
N MET A 212 -10.34 -18.65 20.14
CA MET A 212 -10.13 -19.46 18.93
C MET A 212 -10.62 -20.89 19.20
N LEU A 213 -11.41 -21.48 18.29
CA LEU A 213 -12.03 -22.80 18.51
C LEU A 213 -11.42 -23.89 17.65
N LEU A 214 -10.80 -23.52 16.53
CA LEU A 214 -10.28 -24.47 15.55
C LEU A 214 -8.98 -23.98 14.93
N HIS A 215 -7.95 -24.79 15.04
CA HIS A 215 -6.65 -24.59 14.40
C HIS A 215 -6.53 -25.54 13.20
N ILE A 216 -6.10 -25.02 12.06
CA ILE A 216 -5.94 -25.76 10.82
C ILE A 216 -4.51 -25.56 10.31
N HIS A 217 -3.73 -26.64 10.27
CA HIS A 217 -2.36 -26.63 9.76
C HIS A 217 -2.26 -27.32 8.41
N CYS A 218 -1.47 -26.76 7.49
CA CYS A 218 -1.03 -27.47 6.30
C CYS A 218 0.20 -28.34 6.64
N ALA A 219 -0.03 -29.60 7.00
CA ALA A 219 1.01 -30.54 7.42
C ALA A 219 0.72 -31.97 6.93
N HIS A 220 1.77 -32.79 6.84
CA HIS A 220 1.64 -34.22 6.48
C HIS A 220 0.93 -34.49 5.13
N ASN A 221 1.10 -33.59 4.14
CA ASN A 221 0.41 -33.64 2.84
C ASN A 221 -1.13 -33.48 2.92
N GLY A 222 -1.64 -32.84 3.97
CA GLY A 222 -3.06 -32.59 4.14
C GLY A 222 -3.36 -31.46 5.12
N LEU A 223 -4.60 -31.44 5.61
CA LEU A 223 -5.06 -30.51 6.65
C LEU A 223 -5.11 -31.24 7.98
N VAL A 224 -4.47 -30.66 9.00
CA VAL A 224 -4.58 -31.12 10.38
C VAL A 224 -5.49 -30.15 11.13
N LEU A 225 -6.66 -30.66 11.55
CA LEU A 225 -7.65 -29.90 12.30
C LEU A 225 -7.50 -30.22 13.79
N THR A 226 -7.26 -29.21 14.61
CA THR A 226 -7.01 -29.34 16.05
C THR A 226 -7.95 -28.39 16.79
N PRO A 227 -8.80 -28.89 17.71
CA PRO A 227 -9.54 -28.04 18.63
C PRO A 227 -8.59 -27.29 19.58
N ASP A 228 -9.02 -26.14 20.09
CA ASP A 228 -8.17 -25.27 20.92
C ASP A 228 -7.88 -25.87 22.31
N ALA A 229 -8.84 -26.61 22.89
CA ALA A 229 -8.68 -27.18 24.23
C ALA A 229 -8.59 -28.71 24.26
N SER A 230 -7.76 -29.21 25.18
CA SER A 230 -7.62 -30.65 25.43
C SER A 230 -8.95 -31.25 25.93
N GLY A 231 -9.57 -32.10 25.11
CA GLY A 231 -10.83 -32.78 25.44
C GLY A 231 -12.00 -32.36 24.55
N GLN A 232 -11.88 -31.25 23.82
CA GLN A 232 -12.82 -30.92 22.75
C GLN A 232 -12.75 -31.97 21.64
N ARG A 233 -13.90 -32.24 21.03
CA ARG A 233 -14.03 -33.23 19.96
C ARG A 233 -14.86 -32.64 18.84
N PHE A 234 -14.61 -33.13 17.64
CA PHE A 234 -15.50 -32.84 16.53
C PHE A 234 -16.75 -33.70 16.64
N GLU A 235 -17.91 -33.05 16.63
CA GLU A 235 -19.21 -33.68 16.58
C GLU A 235 -19.85 -33.53 15.21
N LYS A 236 -20.93 -34.29 14.97
CA LYS A 236 -21.69 -34.18 13.73
C LYS A 236 -22.64 -32.99 13.82
N ALA A 237 -22.46 -32.00 12.95
CA ALA A 237 -23.37 -30.86 12.93
C ALA A 237 -24.80 -31.28 12.45
N PRO A 238 -25.85 -30.54 12.85
CA PRO A 238 -27.20 -30.72 12.33
C PRO A 238 -27.26 -30.57 10.81
N VAL A 239 -28.15 -31.33 10.16
CA VAL A 239 -28.46 -31.14 8.73
C VAL A 239 -29.55 -30.09 8.61
N ASP A 240 -29.15 -28.86 8.31
CA ASP A 240 -30.06 -27.73 8.15
C ASP A 240 -29.68 -26.86 6.93
N ARG A 241 -30.28 -25.67 6.86
CA ARG A 241 -30.06 -24.72 5.76
C ARG A 241 -28.60 -24.24 5.65
N PHE A 242 -27.86 -24.21 6.76
CA PHE A 242 -26.45 -23.82 6.79
C PHE A 242 -25.52 -24.95 6.33
N ALA A 243 -25.99 -26.20 6.43
CA ALA A 243 -25.37 -27.38 5.84
C ALA A 243 -25.83 -27.69 4.40
N TYR A 244 -26.47 -26.72 3.72
CA TYR A 244 -27.08 -26.91 2.39
C TYR A 244 -28.06 -28.09 2.32
N ASN A 245 -28.68 -28.45 3.44
CA ASN A 245 -29.53 -29.64 3.59
C ASN A 245 -28.83 -30.96 3.16
N SER A 246 -27.50 -31.03 3.24
CA SER A 246 -26.70 -32.18 2.82
C SER A 246 -26.12 -32.94 4.03
N PRO A 247 -26.14 -34.29 4.02
CA PRO A 247 -25.58 -35.11 5.09
C PRO A 247 -24.06 -35.30 5.01
N SER A 248 -23.37 -34.63 4.07
CA SER A 248 -21.94 -34.84 3.81
C SER A 248 -21.08 -34.27 4.93
N LEU A 249 -20.19 -35.10 5.52
CA LEU A 249 -19.20 -34.81 6.59
C LEU A 249 -19.30 -33.41 7.22
N LEU A 250 -20.19 -33.30 8.21
CA LEU A 250 -20.39 -32.12 9.02
C LEU A 250 -19.56 -32.26 10.29
N LEU A 251 -18.61 -31.35 10.53
CA LEU A 251 -17.83 -31.27 11.77
C LEU A 251 -18.19 -29.97 12.48
N SER A 252 -18.73 -30.05 13.70
CA SER A 252 -18.80 -28.94 14.65
C SER A 252 -17.73 -29.13 15.72
N ALA A 253 -17.07 -28.05 16.13
CA ALA A 253 -16.23 -28.07 17.33
C ALA A 253 -17.13 -27.69 18.53
N ASP A 254 -17.13 -28.53 19.58
CA ASP A 254 -17.76 -28.26 20.87
C ASP A 254 -16.80 -27.59 21.85
#